data_AF-A0A3B0IT41-F1
#
_entry.id   AF-A0A3B0IT41-F1
#
_cell.length_a   1.000
_cell.length_b   1.000
_cell.length_c   1.000
_cell.angle_alpha   90.00
_cell.angle_beta   90.00
_cell.angle_gamma   90.00
#
_symmetry.space_group_name_H-M   'P 1'
#
loop_
_entity.id
_entity.type
_entity.pdbx_description
1 polymer ?
#
loop_
_entity_poly.entity_id
_entity_poly.type
_entity_poly.pdbx_seq_one_letter_code
_entity_poly.pdbx_strand_id
1 'polypeptide(L)'
;MSDMDKSTVAVNMINALNAAQDGGMLSVKAAMFSLRDLSDVISIGSTITDDDINHAEDEAPPRLSAVHAPTVKTGGNPVSNEP
;
A
#
# COMPACT_ATOMS: atom_id res chain seq x y z
N MET A 1 27.06 4.67 -10.41
CA MET A 1 25.80 4.26 -11.06
C MET A 1 25.56 5.17 -12.23
N SER A 2 25.29 4.63 -13.42
CA SER A 2 24.92 5.45 -14.58
C SER A 2 23.48 5.97 -14.44
N ASP A 3 23.11 6.96 -15.23
CA ASP A 3 21.74 7.46 -15.27
C ASP A 3 20.75 6.40 -15.79
N MET A 4 21.22 5.47 -16.62
CA MET A 4 20.44 4.32 -17.08
C MET A 4 20.20 3.30 -15.97
N ASP A 5 21.20 3.06 -15.12
CA ASP A 5 21.02 2.20 -13.94
C ASP A 5 20.04 2.84 -12.96
N LYS A 6 20.16 4.16 -12.73
CA LYS A 6 19.23 4.92 -11.87
C LYS A 6 17.80 4.84 -12.37
N SER A 7 17.57 5.02 -13.66
CA SER A 7 16.21 4.94 -14.22
C SER A 7 15.62 3.53 -14.10
N THR A 8 16.44 2.50 -14.30
CA THR A 8 16.03 1.10 -14.14
C THR A 8 15.64 0.79 -12.70
N VAL A 9 16.45 1.23 -11.73
CA VAL A 9 16.17 1.09 -10.30
C VAL A 9 14.91 1.85 -9.92
N ALA A 10 14.74 3.09 -10.38
CA ALA A 10 13.57 3.93 -10.11
C ALA A 10 12.27 3.27 -10.57
N VAL A 11 12.24 2.77 -11.81
CA VAL A 11 11.07 2.07 -12.36
C VAL A 11 10.73 0.83 -11.55
N ASN A 12 11.72 0.02 -11.20
CA ASN A 12 11.50 -1.20 -10.41
C ASN A 12 10.98 -0.89 -9.01
N MET A 13 11.51 0.15 -8.35
CA MET A 13 11.05 0.58 -7.03
C MET A 13 9.61 1.11 -7.07
N ILE A 14 9.28 1.96 -8.05
CA ILE A 14 7.92 2.49 -8.20
C ILE A 14 6.92 1.36 -8.49
N ASN A 15 7.28 0.42 -9.37
CA ASN A 15 6.43 -0.73 -9.65
C ASN A 15 6.20 -1.60 -8.39
N ALA A 16 7.23 -1.80 -7.57
CA ALA A 16 7.11 -2.54 -6.32
C ALA A 16 6.23 -1.80 -5.29
N LEU A 17 6.38 -0.48 -5.16
CA LEU A 17 5.55 0.34 -4.28
C LEU A 17 4.08 0.31 -4.71
N ASN A 18 3.80 0.47 -6.01
CA ASN A 18 2.45 0.39 -6.56
C ASN A 18 1.84 -1.00 -6.30
N ALA A 19 2.58 -2.07 -6.58
CA ALA A 19 2.10 -3.44 -6.32
C ALA A 19 1.82 -3.70 -4.83
N ALA A 20 2.63 -3.14 -3.93
CA ALA A 20 2.41 -3.27 -2.50
C ALA A 20 1.18 -2.46 -2.03
N GLN A 21 0.97 -1.26 -2.58
CA GLN A 21 -0.22 -0.46 -2.30
C GLN A 21 -1.50 -1.12 -2.84
N ASP A 22 -1.49 -1.55 -4.10
CA ASP A 22 -2.61 -2.27 -4.74
C ASP A 22 -2.92 -3.60 -4.03
N GLY A 23 -1.87 -4.26 -3.52
CA GLY A 23 -1.98 -5.47 -2.71
C GLY A 23 -2.52 -5.25 -1.30
N GLY A 24 -2.79 -4.00 -0.91
CA GLY A 24 -3.24 -3.62 0.43
C GLY A 24 -2.18 -3.82 1.51
N MET A 25 -0.90 -3.81 1.13
CA MET A 25 0.24 -4.01 2.05
C MET A 25 0.80 -2.68 2.56
N LEU A 26 0.63 -1.60 1.80
CA LEU A 26 1.04 -0.25 2.18
C LEU A 26 -0.16 0.70 2.14
N SER A 27 -0.24 1.61 3.12
CA SER A 27 -1.08 2.79 3.04
C SER A 27 -0.46 3.85 2.12
N VAL A 28 -1.27 4.83 1.72
CA VAL A 28 -0.80 5.96 0.91
C VAL A 28 0.29 6.73 1.67
N LYS A 29 0.10 6.95 2.97
CA LYS A 29 1.09 7.58 3.85
C LYS A 29 2.42 6.83 3.83
N ALA A 30 2.40 5.50 3.97
CA ALA A 30 3.62 4.68 3.97
C ALA A 30 4.32 4.69 2.60
N ALA A 31 3.55 4.69 1.50
CA ALA A 31 4.09 4.82 0.16
C ALA A 31 4.76 6.19 -0.07
N MET A 32 4.14 7.28 0.39
CA MET A 32 4.70 8.64 0.29
C MET A 32 5.98 8.79 1.12
N PHE A 33 6.02 8.23 2.33
CA PHE A 33 7.23 8.18 3.14
C PHE A 33 8.37 7.46 2.39
N SER A 34 8.07 6.29 1.79
CA SER A 34 9.04 5.50 1.04
C SER A 34 9.56 6.24 -0.20
N LEU A 35 8.69 6.93 -0.94
CA LEU A 35 9.10 7.76 -2.08
C LEU A 35 10.04 8.90 -1.66
N ARG A 36 9.78 9.53 -0.50
CA ARG A 36 10.66 10.57 0.02
C ARG A 36 12.02 10.03 0.42
N ASP A 37 12.05 8.92 1.15
CA ASP A 37 13.28 8.26 1.60
C ASP A 37 14.16 7.82 0.42
N LEU A 38 13.54 7.35 -0.66
CA LEU A 38 14.24 6.94 -1.88
C LEU A 38 14.65 8.10 -2.79
N SER A 39 14.22 9.33 -2.52
CA SER A 39 14.38 10.46 -3.44
C SER A 39 15.83 10.80 -3.76
N ASP A 40 16.76 10.57 -2.83
CA ASP A 40 18.20 10.76 -3.07
C ASP A 40 18.78 9.69 -4.02
N VAL A 41 18.13 8.54 -4.15
CA VAL A 41 18.57 7.42 -4.99
C VAL A 41 17.98 7.54 -6.40
N ILE A 42 16.68 7.84 -6.49
CA ILE A 42 15.90 7.78 -7.73
C ILE A 42 15.46 9.15 -8.27
N SER A 43 15.75 10.23 -7.53
CA SER A 43 15.40 11.63 -7.88
C SER A 43 13.89 11.87 -8.06
N ILE A 44 13.05 11.02 -7.46
CA ILE A 44 11.59 11.12 -7.44
C ILE A 44 11.14 11.18 -5.98
N GLY A 45 10.18 12.04 -5.65
CA GLY A 45 9.65 12.16 -4.29
C GLY A 45 10.33 13.21 -3.41
N SER A 46 11.31 13.96 -3.92
CA SER A 46 11.99 15.03 -3.16
C SER A 46 11.08 16.21 -2.82
N THR A 47 9.98 16.38 -3.54
CA THR A 47 8.98 17.43 -3.31
C THR A 47 7.93 17.02 -2.28
N ILE A 48 7.95 15.77 -1.80
CA ILE A 48 7.01 15.28 -0.79
C ILE A 48 7.41 15.85 0.56
N THR A 49 6.54 16.66 1.14
CA THR A 49 6.78 17.28 2.45
C THR A 49 6.28 16.40 3.59
N ASP A 50 6.71 16.71 4.83
CA ASP A 50 6.13 16.09 6.02
C ASP A 50 4.62 16.34 6.09
N ASP A 51 4.16 17.53 5.70
CA ASP A 51 2.74 17.88 5.70
C ASP A 51 1.96 17.01 4.70
N ASP A 52 2.48 16.79 3.49
CA ASP A 52 1.83 15.91 2.51
C ASP A 52 1.68 14.47 3.06
N ILE A 53 2.70 13.96 3.76
CA ILE A 53 2.67 12.63 4.39
C ILE A 53 1.66 12.60 5.55
N ASN A 54 1.64 13.62 6.40
CA ASN A 54 0.76 13.67 7.57
C ASN A 54 -0.73 13.72 7.19
N HIS A 55 -1.05 14.36 6.06
CA HIS A 55 -2.41 14.45 5.53
C HIS A 55 -2.83 13.24 4.67
N ALA A 56 -1.91 12.31 4.39
CA ALA A 56 -2.22 11.14 3.60
C ALA A 56 -2.93 10.04 4.40
N GLU A 57 -3.73 9.24 3.69
CA GLU A 57 -4.44 8.09 4.24
C GLU A 57 -3.46 7.07 4.83
N ASP A 58 -3.65 6.74 6.10
CA ASP A 58 -2.78 5.84 6.88
C ASP A 58 -3.30 4.41 6.92
N GLU A 59 -4.56 4.19 6.55
CA GLU A 59 -5.12 2.85 6.43
C GLU A 59 -4.69 2.24 5.08
N ALA A 60 -4.14 1.03 5.13
CA ALA A 60 -3.83 0.30 3.91
C ALA A 60 -5.13 -0.08 3.19
N PRO A 61 -5.17 -0.01 1.85
CA PRO A 61 -6.31 -0.50 1.10
C PRO A 61 -6.63 -1.95 1.49
N PRO A 62 -7.89 -2.39 1.41
CA PRO A 62 -8.21 -3.80 1.60
C PRO A 62 -7.37 -4.63 0.63
N ARG A 63 -6.72 -5.68 1.13
CA ARG A 63 -5.96 -6.57 0.25
C ARG A 63 -6.88 -7.07 -0.86
N LEU A 64 -6.38 -7.12 -2.09
CA LEU A 64 -7.17 -7.60 -3.24
C LEU A 64 -7.81 -8.98 -2.99
N SER A 65 -7.13 -9.85 -2.22
CA SER A 65 -7.67 -11.14 -1.79
C SER A 65 -8.83 -11.04 -0.78
N ALA A 66 -8.90 -9.98 0.00
CA ALA A 66 -9.97 -9.70 0.96
C ALA A 66 -11.21 -9.07 0.30
N VAL A 67 -11.06 -8.33 -0.80
CA VAL A 67 -12.17 -7.74 -1.56
C VAL A 67 -13.08 -8.80 -2.19
N HIS A 68 -12.51 -9.96 -2.56
CA HIS A 68 -13.25 -11.10 -3.09
C HIS A 68 -13.53 -12.22 -2.09
N ALA A 69 -13.10 -12.07 -0.83
CA ALA A 69 -13.49 -13.02 0.20
C ALA A 69 -14.99 -12.87 0.47
N PRO A 70 -15.79 -13.94 0.38
CA PRO A 70 -17.19 -13.86 0.80
C PRO A 70 -17.21 -13.40 2.26
N THR A 71 -18.05 -12.42 2.57
CA THR A 71 -18.28 -12.00 3.95
C THR A 71 -18.78 -13.20 4.74
N VAL A 72 -17.91 -13.82 5.54
CA VAL A 72 -18.34 -14.90 6.45
C VAL A 72 -19.15 -14.22 7.54
N LYS A 73 -20.48 -14.24 7.38
CA LYS A 73 -21.42 -13.92 8.45
C LYS A 73 -21.23 -14.95 9.57
N THR A 74 -20.36 -14.63 10.51
CA THR A 74 -20.28 -15.37 11.77
C THR A 74 -21.52 -15.01 12.59
N GLY A 75 -22.41 -15.98 12.79
CA GLY A 75 -23.60 -15.80 13.61
C GLY A 75 -24.66 -16.84 13.29
N GLY A 76 -24.37 -18.10 13.65
CA GLY A 76 -25.29 -19.21 13.50
C GLY A 76 -26.59 -19.00 14.26
N ASN A 77 -27.71 -19.37 13.64
CA ASN A 77 -28.95 -19.58 14.35
C ASN A 77 -28.73 -20.72 15.36
N PRO A 78 -29.02 -20.55 16.67
CA PRO A 78 -29.09 -21.70 17.55
C PRO A 78 -30.24 -22.59 17.04
N VAL A 79 -29.91 -23.84 16.73
CA VAL A 79 -30.93 -24.85 16.45
C VAL A 79 -31.65 -25.10 17.78
N SER A 80 -32.83 -24.48 17.94
CA SER A 80 -33.72 -24.71 19.07
C SER A 80 -34.24 -26.15 18.98
N ASN A 81 -33.77 -27.01 19.86
CA ASN A 81 -34.17 -28.41 19.91
C ASN A 81 -35.14 -28.62 21.08
N GLU A 82 -36.42 -28.37 20.85
CA GLU A 82 -37.56 -28.87 21.65
C GLU A 82 -38.78 -29.05 20.73
N PRO A 83 -39.69 -30.01 20.97
CA PRO A 83 -39.85 -30.83 22.18
C PRO A 83 -39.44 -32.30 22.03
#